data_AF-A0A818Z415-F1
#
_entry.id   AF-A0A818Z415-F1
#
_cell.length_a   1.000
_cell.length_b   1.000
_cell.length_c   1.000
_cell.angle_alpha   90.00
_cell.angle_beta   90.00
_cell.angle_gamma   90.00
#
_symmetry.space_group_name_H-M   'P 1'
#
loop_
_entity.id
_entity.type
_entity.pdbx_description
1 polymer ?
#
loop_
_entity_poly.entity_id
_entity_poly.type
_entity_poly.pdbx_seq_one_letter_code
_entity_poly.pdbx_strand_id
1 'polypeptide(L)'
;MTSSSQIKWDCPECQITMEDRRKYCDSCKSMLVWTCVSSGKSGLYSNYHRHLTRCDYCTPEVEEERQQLKEEKQISKVQELQILYDGQRPWSEWSRNNESCAQHTGLDIELVQFLYNILYSSAYPKLILLPDDMNDENTAHGPEEYHKLIVDFTCIAINQPGDREQRKVYYYAKSPTNYAFKIQITCDFNHRIVHVSKCFPGSVHDLTILQESGLLEYTEENVQIIGDKAYIGEQYVITPRKKPRGGELTAEEKDFNRSISSARAAIENINRRVKSYAILGSIYKGPYDDLEKITKIAHVVVSLCNLKLSKYPIRSNRV
;
A
#
# COMPACT_ATOMS: atom_id res chain seq x y z
N MET A 1 -16.85 -7.42 -37.01
CA MET A 1 -17.48 -8.62 -36.44
C MET A 1 -16.41 -9.71 -36.37
N THR A 2 -15.61 -9.69 -35.31
CA THR A 2 -14.49 -10.61 -35.11
C THR A 2 -15.01 -11.91 -34.48
N SER A 3 -14.69 -13.01 -35.13
CA SER A 3 -15.02 -14.39 -34.78
C SER A 3 -14.86 -14.68 -33.29
N SER A 4 -15.96 -15.02 -32.61
CA SER A 4 -15.95 -15.46 -31.22
C SER A 4 -15.21 -16.79 -31.10
N SER A 5 -13.97 -16.72 -30.62
CA SER A 5 -13.11 -17.85 -30.28
C SER A 5 -13.86 -18.93 -29.48
N GLN A 6 -13.74 -20.16 -29.98
CA GLN A 6 -14.57 -21.33 -29.67
C GLN A 6 -14.63 -21.62 -28.16
N ILE A 7 -15.84 -21.73 -27.64
CA ILE A 7 -16.15 -22.19 -26.28
C ILE A 7 -16.59 -23.64 -26.37
N LYS A 8 -16.07 -24.50 -25.51
CA LYS A 8 -16.57 -25.87 -25.32
C LYS A 8 -17.62 -25.90 -24.22
N TRP A 9 -18.65 -26.72 -24.37
CA TRP A 9 -19.69 -26.91 -23.35
C TRP A 9 -19.61 -28.31 -22.79
N ASP A 10 -19.46 -28.44 -21.48
CA ASP A 10 -19.29 -29.72 -20.81
C ASP A 10 -20.39 -29.92 -19.76
N CYS A 11 -20.95 -31.13 -19.70
CA CYS A 11 -21.82 -31.53 -18.59
C CYS A 11 -20.96 -32.11 -17.45
N PRO A 12 -20.97 -31.51 -16.24
CA PRO A 12 -20.14 -32.00 -15.13
C PRO A 12 -20.54 -33.39 -14.63
N GLU A 13 -21.82 -33.77 -14.77
CA GLU A 13 -22.33 -35.07 -14.31
C GLU A 13 -22.11 -36.19 -15.34
N CYS A 14 -22.38 -35.91 -16.62
CA CYS A 14 -22.29 -36.91 -17.68
C CYS A 14 -20.91 -36.97 -18.34
N GLN A 15 -20.04 -35.96 -18.11
CA GLN A 15 -18.76 -35.79 -18.79
C GLN A 15 -18.85 -35.78 -20.32
N ILE A 16 -20.01 -35.37 -20.85
CA ILE A 16 -20.26 -35.23 -22.28
C ILE A 16 -19.94 -33.79 -22.69
N THR A 17 -19.07 -33.64 -23.70
CA THR A 17 -18.80 -32.37 -24.38
C THR A 17 -19.81 -32.17 -25.51
N MET A 18 -20.34 -30.95 -25.63
CA MET A 18 -21.31 -30.55 -26.64
C MET A 18 -20.78 -29.36 -27.44
N GLU A 19 -21.04 -29.37 -28.74
CA GLU A 19 -20.63 -28.31 -29.67
C GLU A 19 -21.61 -27.13 -29.66
N ASP A 20 -22.90 -27.40 -29.40
CA ASP A 20 -23.95 -26.38 -29.37
C ASP A 20 -24.13 -25.72 -28.00
N ARG A 21 -24.37 -24.40 -28.01
CA ARG A 21 -24.69 -23.63 -26.80
C ARG A 21 -26.05 -24.02 -26.23
N ARG A 22 -26.06 -24.67 -25.05
CA ARG A 22 -27.29 -25.01 -24.29
C ARG A 22 -27.13 -24.72 -22.80
N LYS A 23 -28.25 -24.48 -22.09
CA LYS A 23 -28.23 -24.18 -20.65
C LYS A 23 -28.12 -25.43 -19.78
N TYR A 24 -28.71 -26.53 -20.21
CA TYR A 24 -28.83 -27.79 -19.46
C TYR A 24 -28.43 -28.98 -20.33
N CYS A 25 -27.92 -30.03 -19.71
CA CYS A 25 -27.62 -31.31 -20.36
C CYS A 25 -28.91 -32.03 -20.77
N ASP A 26 -28.94 -32.62 -21.96
CA ASP A 26 -30.13 -33.31 -22.47
C ASP A 26 -30.45 -34.60 -21.69
N SER A 27 -29.42 -35.29 -21.18
CA SER A 27 -29.54 -36.56 -20.46
C SER A 27 -29.91 -36.36 -18.99
N CYS A 28 -29.10 -35.63 -18.22
CA CYS A 28 -29.30 -35.52 -16.76
C CYS A 28 -29.95 -34.21 -16.30
N LYS A 29 -30.21 -33.26 -17.22
CA LYS A 29 -30.75 -31.91 -16.94
C LYS A 29 -29.88 -31.01 -16.04
N SER A 30 -28.67 -31.41 -15.68
CA SER A 30 -27.71 -30.57 -14.96
C SER A 30 -27.26 -29.36 -15.78
N MET A 31 -26.90 -28.26 -15.10
CA MET A 31 -26.42 -27.04 -15.75
C MET A 31 -25.04 -27.26 -16.38
N LEU A 32 -24.86 -26.77 -17.60
CA LEU A 32 -23.58 -26.89 -18.30
C LEU A 32 -22.53 -25.92 -17.79
N VAL A 33 -21.28 -26.34 -17.96
CA VAL A 33 -20.08 -25.54 -17.75
C VAL A 33 -19.52 -25.18 -19.13
N TRP A 34 -19.14 -23.93 -19.34
CA TRP A 34 -18.38 -23.52 -20.52
C TRP A 34 -16.90 -23.61 -20.21
N THR A 35 -16.07 -23.87 -21.24
CA THR A 35 -14.61 -23.84 -21.17
C THR A 35 -14.06 -23.04 -22.35
N CYS A 36 -13.23 -22.03 -22.10
CA CYS A 36 -12.54 -21.29 -23.14
C CYS A 36 -11.42 -22.14 -23.74
N VAL A 37 -11.43 -22.35 -25.05
CA VAL A 37 -10.38 -23.13 -25.73
C VAL A 37 -9.01 -22.46 -25.65
N SER A 38 -8.94 -21.13 -25.64
CA SER A 38 -7.67 -20.38 -25.60
C SER A 38 -7.06 -20.26 -24.20
N SER A 39 -7.87 -20.22 -23.14
CA SER A 39 -7.38 -19.97 -21.77
C SER A 39 -7.58 -21.12 -20.79
N GLY A 40 -8.29 -22.18 -21.20
CA GLY A 40 -8.66 -23.31 -20.34
C GLY A 40 -9.62 -22.97 -19.19
N LYS A 41 -10.02 -21.68 -19.05
CA LYS A 41 -10.93 -21.24 -17.98
C LYS A 41 -12.32 -21.78 -18.21
N SER A 42 -12.96 -22.20 -17.12
CA SER A 42 -14.32 -22.68 -17.14
C SER A 42 -15.24 -21.93 -16.18
N GLY A 43 -16.54 -22.05 -16.39
CA GLY A 43 -17.55 -21.48 -15.49
C GLY A 43 -18.95 -21.95 -15.82
N LEU A 44 -19.91 -21.69 -14.94
CA LEU A 44 -21.30 -22.04 -15.19
C LEU A 44 -21.86 -21.28 -16.40
N TYR A 45 -22.83 -21.90 -17.09
CA TYR A 45 -23.55 -21.30 -18.22
C TYR A 45 -23.97 -19.86 -17.96
N SER A 46 -24.51 -19.54 -16.78
CA SER A 46 -24.98 -18.18 -16.46
C SER A 46 -23.90 -17.09 -16.58
N ASN A 47 -22.63 -17.45 -16.44
CA ASN A 47 -21.52 -16.51 -16.37
C ASN A 47 -20.71 -16.42 -17.67
N TYR A 48 -21.04 -17.18 -18.72
CA TYR A 48 -20.23 -17.25 -19.94
C TYR A 48 -20.21 -15.93 -20.74
N HIS A 49 -21.25 -15.09 -20.64
CA HIS A 49 -21.24 -13.75 -21.24
C HIS A 49 -20.13 -12.86 -20.66
N ARG A 50 -19.72 -13.10 -19.40
CA ARG A 50 -18.57 -12.44 -18.79
C ARG A 50 -17.26 -12.84 -19.48
N HIS A 51 -17.20 -14.05 -20.03
CA HIS A 51 -16.05 -14.48 -20.83
C HIS A 51 -16.03 -13.81 -22.20
N LEU A 52 -17.16 -13.76 -22.91
CA LEU A 52 -17.30 -13.02 -24.18
C LEU A 52 -16.94 -11.53 -24.07
N THR A 53 -17.05 -10.95 -22.87
CA THR A 53 -16.74 -9.53 -22.61
C THR A 53 -15.41 -9.30 -21.87
N ARG A 54 -14.76 -10.33 -21.29
CA ARG A 54 -13.63 -10.19 -20.33
C ARG A 54 -12.60 -11.33 -20.36
N CYS A 55 -12.18 -11.78 -21.54
CA CYS A 55 -11.07 -12.72 -21.64
C CYS A 55 -9.76 -11.98 -21.99
N ASP A 56 -8.89 -11.81 -20.99
CA ASP A 56 -7.58 -11.13 -21.14
C ASP A 56 -6.68 -11.78 -22.21
N TYR A 57 -6.86 -13.08 -22.46
CA TYR A 57 -6.10 -13.81 -23.48
C TYR A 57 -6.71 -13.70 -24.89
N CYS A 58 -7.96 -13.27 -25.01
CA CYS A 58 -8.60 -13.04 -26.31
C CYS A 58 -8.52 -11.57 -26.74
N THR A 59 -8.23 -10.64 -25.82
CA THR A 59 -8.11 -9.19 -26.09
C THR A 59 -7.04 -8.53 -25.20
N PRO A 60 -5.74 -8.83 -25.38
CA PRO A 60 -4.67 -8.30 -24.53
C PRO A 60 -4.50 -6.77 -24.63
N GLU A 61 -4.66 -6.18 -25.81
CA GLU A 61 -4.55 -4.73 -26.07
C GLU A 61 -5.52 -3.90 -25.21
N VAL A 62 -6.71 -4.43 -24.93
CA VAL A 62 -7.75 -3.77 -24.13
C VAL A 62 -7.43 -3.75 -22.63
N GLU A 63 -6.57 -4.65 -22.13
CA GLU A 63 -6.17 -4.66 -20.73
C GLU A 63 -5.06 -3.64 -20.45
N GLU A 64 -4.09 -3.50 -21.35
CA GLU A 64 -3.04 -2.47 -21.27
C GLU A 64 -3.64 -1.06 -21.31
N GLU A 65 -4.52 -0.76 -22.28
CA GLU A 65 -5.24 0.53 -22.34
C GLU A 65 -6.06 0.80 -21.07
N ARG A 66 -6.62 -0.24 -20.42
CA ARG A 66 -7.38 -0.08 -19.17
C ARG A 66 -6.50 0.14 -17.95
N GLN A 67 -5.31 -0.45 -17.91
CA GLN A 67 -4.33 -0.19 -16.86
C GLN A 67 -3.88 1.27 -16.97
N GLN A 68 -3.56 1.70 -18.18
CA GLN A 68 -3.18 3.08 -18.48
C GLN A 68 -4.30 4.08 -18.11
N LEU A 69 -5.55 3.82 -18.50
CA LEU A 69 -6.70 4.65 -18.10
C LEU A 69 -6.97 4.66 -16.59
N LYS A 70 -6.64 3.59 -15.86
CA LYS A 70 -6.75 3.58 -14.38
C LYS A 70 -5.64 4.41 -13.76
N GLU A 71 -4.43 4.32 -14.27
CA GLU A 71 -3.28 5.12 -13.84
C GLU A 71 -3.50 6.61 -14.12
N GLU A 72 -3.99 6.98 -15.31
CA GLU A 72 -4.33 8.36 -15.66
C GLU A 72 -5.42 8.95 -14.75
N LYS A 73 -6.50 8.20 -14.50
CA LYS A 73 -7.55 8.62 -13.55
C LYS A 73 -7.02 8.75 -12.13
N GLN A 74 -6.05 7.92 -11.76
CA GLN A 74 -5.41 7.97 -10.46
C GLN A 74 -4.53 9.22 -10.34
N ILE A 75 -3.70 9.51 -11.33
CA ILE A 75 -2.86 10.72 -11.41
C ILE A 75 -3.74 11.98 -11.38
N SER A 76 -4.82 12.01 -12.16
CA SER A 76 -5.77 13.13 -12.17
C SER A 76 -6.42 13.34 -10.80
N LYS A 77 -6.79 12.27 -10.09
CA LYS A 77 -7.36 12.36 -8.74
C LYS A 77 -6.34 12.82 -7.70
N VAL A 78 -5.07 12.45 -7.85
CA VAL A 78 -3.97 12.94 -7.01
C VAL A 78 -3.77 14.43 -7.25
N GLN A 79 -3.76 14.89 -8.50
CA GLN A 79 -3.67 16.32 -8.83
C GLN A 79 -4.86 17.10 -8.25
N GLU A 80 -6.09 16.58 -8.31
CA GLU A 80 -7.25 17.20 -7.67
C GLU A 80 -7.11 17.26 -6.14
N LEU A 81 -6.62 16.20 -5.50
CA LEU A 81 -6.37 16.17 -4.05
C LEU A 81 -5.21 17.08 -3.65
N GLN A 82 -4.19 17.20 -4.50
CA GLN A 82 -3.06 18.10 -4.33
C GLN A 82 -3.51 19.56 -4.48
N ILE A 83 -4.41 19.88 -5.42
CA ILE A 83 -5.06 21.19 -5.53
C ILE A 83 -5.91 21.49 -4.28
N LEU A 84 -6.64 20.50 -3.75
CA LEU A 84 -7.38 20.64 -2.49
C LEU A 84 -6.45 20.80 -1.27
N TYR A 85 -5.23 20.27 -1.33
CA TYR A 85 -4.20 20.39 -0.30
C TYR A 85 -3.50 21.76 -0.38
N ASP A 86 -3.03 22.15 -1.57
CA ASP A 86 -2.37 23.43 -1.84
C ASP A 86 -3.34 24.62 -1.73
N GLY A 87 -4.64 24.38 -1.91
CA GLY A 87 -5.72 25.35 -1.68
C GLY A 87 -6.14 25.50 -0.22
N GLN A 88 -5.62 24.70 0.71
CA GLN A 88 -5.85 24.92 2.15
C GLN A 88 -4.98 26.08 2.63
N ARG A 89 -5.61 27.07 3.29
CA ARG A 89 -4.89 28.23 3.83
C ARG A 89 -3.90 27.78 4.91
N PRO A 90 -2.69 28.38 4.97
CA PRO A 90 -1.77 28.16 6.08
C PRO A 90 -2.44 28.46 7.41
N TRP A 91 -2.23 27.59 8.41
CA TRP A 91 -2.84 27.69 9.75
C TRP A 91 -2.61 29.06 10.43
N SER A 92 -1.54 29.77 10.07
CA SER A 92 -1.25 31.14 10.53
C SER A 92 -2.33 32.17 10.20
N GLU A 93 -3.09 31.98 9.12
CA GLU A 93 -4.20 32.86 8.74
C GLU A 93 -5.54 32.46 9.36
N TRP A 94 -5.73 31.17 9.64
CA TRP A 94 -6.97 30.66 10.25
C TRP A 94 -6.97 30.81 11.77
N SER A 95 -5.84 30.52 12.42
CA SER A 95 -5.64 30.64 13.89
C SER A 95 -5.87 32.06 14.41
N ARG A 96 -5.50 33.09 13.64
CA ARG A 96 -5.75 34.51 13.99
C ARG A 96 -7.22 34.87 14.14
N ASN A 97 -8.13 34.12 13.51
CA ASN A 97 -9.56 34.43 13.48
C ASN A 97 -10.43 33.45 14.29
N ASN A 98 -9.85 32.38 14.85
CA ASN A 98 -10.58 31.34 15.58
C ASN A 98 -9.81 30.86 16.82
N GLU A 99 -9.72 31.72 17.84
CA GLU A 99 -9.10 31.40 19.15
C GLU A 99 -9.77 30.21 19.88
N SER A 100 -10.99 29.82 19.51
CA SER A 100 -11.74 28.75 20.20
C SER A 100 -11.39 27.32 19.77
N CYS A 101 -10.64 27.11 18.68
CA CYS A 101 -10.34 25.76 18.16
C CYS A 101 -8.95 25.20 18.52
N ALA A 102 -8.06 26.02 19.10
CA ALA A 102 -6.72 25.60 19.51
C ALA A 102 -6.70 24.49 20.60
N GLN A 103 -7.86 24.09 21.14
CA GLN A 103 -7.97 23.19 22.29
C GLN A 103 -8.14 21.69 21.95
N HIS A 104 -8.31 21.28 20.69
CA HIS A 104 -8.88 19.94 20.41
C HIS A 104 -7.91 18.74 20.29
N THR A 105 -6.70 18.83 20.83
CA THR A 105 -5.86 17.62 21.12
C THR A 105 -5.17 17.67 22.48
N GLY A 106 -5.18 18.82 23.17
CA GLY A 106 -4.31 19.08 24.33
C GLY A 106 -2.81 19.14 24.02
N LEU A 107 -2.39 18.95 22.76
CA LEU A 107 -1.00 19.05 22.32
C LEU A 107 -0.78 20.38 21.61
N ASP A 108 -0.06 21.26 22.31
CA ASP A 108 0.37 22.57 21.83
C ASP A 108 1.22 22.41 20.55
N ILE A 109 0.93 23.21 19.52
CA ILE A 109 1.67 23.21 18.26
C ILE A 109 3.13 23.61 18.45
N GLU A 110 3.41 24.53 19.39
CA GLU A 110 4.77 24.96 19.73
C GLU A 110 5.55 23.81 20.38
N LEU A 111 4.89 23.03 21.26
CA LEU A 111 5.51 21.84 21.85
C LEU A 111 5.82 20.80 20.77
N VAL A 112 4.87 20.53 19.86
CA VAL A 112 5.10 19.60 18.73
C VAL A 112 6.26 20.08 17.86
N GLN A 113 6.32 21.37 17.55
CA GLN A 113 7.40 21.97 16.77
C GLN A 113 8.75 21.87 17.50
N PHE A 114 8.78 22.15 18.79
CA PHE A 114 9.99 22.05 19.60
C PHE A 114 10.52 20.61 19.62
N LEU A 115 9.65 19.63 19.89
CA LEU A 115 10.00 18.22 19.87
C LEU A 115 10.46 17.77 18.48
N TYR A 116 9.80 18.25 17.42
CA TYR A 116 10.18 17.97 16.04
C TYR A 116 11.60 18.46 15.74
N ASN A 117 11.92 19.72 16.07
CA ASN A 117 13.23 20.31 15.79
C ASN A 117 14.37 19.53 16.48
N ILE A 118 14.14 19.08 17.72
CA ILE A 118 15.14 18.34 18.49
C ILE A 118 15.24 16.89 18.04
N LEU A 119 14.10 16.19 18.04
CA LEU A 119 14.08 14.73 17.86
C LEU A 119 14.19 14.34 16.40
N TYR A 120 13.45 15.00 15.52
CA TYR A 120 13.46 14.67 14.10
C TYR A 120 14.50 15.47 13.33
N SER A 121 14.48 16.80 13.35
CA SER A 121 15.41 17.57 12.51
C SER A 121 16.87 17.44 12.95
N SER A 122 17.15 17.28 14.25
CA SER A 122 18.52 17.27 14.78
C SER A 122 19.05 15.88 15.14
N ALA A 123 18.25 15.04 15.80
CA ALA A 123 18.71 13.75 16.31
C ALA A 123 18.50 12.60 15.31
N TYR A 124 17.33 12.51 14.66
CA TYR A 124 16.98 11.39 13.78
C TYR A 124 17.99 11.12 12.64
N PRO A 125 18.53 12.11 11.91
CA PRO A 125 19.56 11.87 10.89
C PRO A 125 20.81 11.16 11.43
N LYS A 126 21.10 11.29 12.73
CA LYS A 126 22.26 10.63 13.38
C LYS A 126 21.96 9.21 13.85
N LEU A 127 20.69 8.78 13.77
CA LEU A 127 20.21 7.46 14.20
C LEU A 127 19.96 6.51 13.04
N ILE A 128 20.02 7.02 11.80
CA ILE A 128 19.83 6.24 10.58
C ILE A 128 21.18 6.02 9.90
N LEU A 129 21.30 4.92 9.16
CA LEU A 129 22.30 4.81 8.10
C LEU A 129 21.58 5.09 6.79
N LEU A 130 22.17 5.94 5.97
CA LEU A 130 21.63 6.21 4.65
C LEU A 130 21.99 5.06 3.71
N PRO A 131 21.20 4.83 2.65
CA PRO A 131 21.50 3.82 1.63
C PRO A 131 22.92 3.86 1.08
N ASP A 132 23.51 5.05 0.90
CA ASP A 132 24.92 5.22 0.49
C ASP A 132 25.92 4.55 1.45
N ASP A 133 25.56 4.47 2.73
CA ASP A 133 26.34 3.83 3.79
C ASP A 133 26.08 2.31 3.91
N MET A 134 25.15 1.75 3.12
CA MET A 134 24.71 0.34 3.18
C MET A 134 25.42 -0.59 2.18
N ASN A 135 26.45 -0.10 1.49
CA ASN A 135 27.19 -0.82 0.44
C ASN A 135 28.23 -1.84 0.96
N ASP A 136 28.22 -2.17 2.25
CA ASP A 136 29.09 -3.19 2.85
C ASP A 136 28.48 -4.60 2.73
N GLU A 137 29.30 -5.61 2.41
CA GLU A 137 29.00 -7.05 2.44
C GLU A 137 28.41 -7.50 3.78
N ASN A 138 28.70 -6.79 4.87
CA ASN A 138 28.18 -7.09 6.22
C ASN A 138 26.79 -6.48 6.52
N THR A 139 26.19 -5.77 5.58
CA THR A 139 24.90 -5.10 5.80
C THR A 139 23.75 -6.09 5.68
N ALA A 140 22.99 -6.26 6.78
CA ALA A 140 21.79 -7.09 6.80
C ALA A 140 20.83 -6.76 5.65
N HIS A 141 20.36 -7.78 4.95
CA HIS A 141 19.56 -7.65 3.74
C HIS A 141 18.44 -8.68 3.70
N GLY A 142 17.54 -8.51 2.72
CA GLY A 142 16.45 -9.41 2.43
C GLY A 142 16.90 -10.66 1.65
N PRO A 143 16.03 -11.24 0.81
CA PRO A 143 16.37 -12.46 0.06
C PRO A 143 17.60 -12.35 -0.84
N GLU A 144 18.01 -11.14 -1.20
CA GLU A 144 19.17 -10.85 -2.06
C GLU A 144 19.94 -9.69 -1.43
N GLU A 145 21.23 -9.58 -1.73
CA GLU A 145 22.15 -8.62 -1.09
C GLU A 145 21.73 -7.16 -1.28
N TYR A 146 21.15 -6.82 -2.42
CA TYR A 146 20.67 -5.47 -2.75
C TYR A 146 19.29 -5.15 -2.12
N HIS A 147 18.58 -6.12 -1.53
CA HIS A 147 17.35 -5.83 -0.79
C HIS A 147 17.70 -5.23 0.58
N LYS A 148 17.94 -3.92 0.64
CA LYS A 148 18.36 -3.26 1.88
C LYS A 148 17.21 -2.70 2.70
N LEU A 149 16.10 -2.36 2.04
CA LEU A 149 15.00 -1.62 2.65
C LEU A 149 13.69 -2.39 2.56
N ILE A 150 12.78 -2.11 3.49
CA ILE A 150 11.41 -2.61 3.48
C ILE A 150 10.46 -1.45 3.73
N VAL A 151 9.48 -1.29 2.84
CA VAL A 151 8.47 -0.23 2.94
C VAL A 151 7.11 -0.82 3.27
N ASP A 152 6.38 -0.12 4.14
CA ASP A 152 4.95 -0.36 4.37
C ASP A 152 4.30 0.95 4.79
N PHE A 153 2.98 1.03 4.67
CA PHE A 153 2.23 2.16 5.18
C PHE A 153 1.50 1.79 6.46
N THR A 154 1.31 2.78 7.32
CA THR A 154 0.53 2.67 8.54
C THR A 154 -0.57 3.72 8.53
N CYS A 155 -1.76 3.35 8.99
CA CYS A 155 -2.92 4.25 8.97
C CYS A 155 -3.27 4.76 10.36
N ILE A 156 -3.41 6.07 10.55
CA ILE A 156 -3.93 6.66 11.79
C ILE A 156 -5.44 6.77 11.63
N ALA A 157 -6.21 6.00 12.39
CA ALA A 157 -7.67 6.06 12.31
C ALA A 157 -8.17 7.42 12.81
N ILE A 158 -9.14 8.01 12.11
CA ILE A 158 -9.78 9.27 12.52
C ILE A 158 -11.28 9.09 12.70
N ASN A 159 -11.93 10.01 13.41
CA ASN A 159 -13.39 10.07 13.42
C ASN A 159 -13.92 10.38 12.01
N GLN A 160 -15.16 9.96 11.74
CA GLN A 160 -15.83 10.29 10.49
C GLN A 160 -15.88 11.82 10.30
N PRO A 161 -15.35 12.35 9.19
CA PRO A 161 -15.46 13.77 8.88
C PRO A 161 -16.92 14.23 8.78
N GLY A 162 -17.22 15.44 9.26
CA GLY A 162 -18.55 16.02 9.21
C GLY A 162 -19.02 16.24 7.77
N ASP A 163 -18.16 16.84 6.96
CA ASP A 163 -18.42 17.18 5.55
C ASP A 163 -18.30 15.97 4.60
N ARG A 164 -19.13 15.97 3.55
CA ARG A 164 -19.22 14.87 2.58
C ARG A 164 -17.98 14.76 1.69
N GLU A 165 -17.40 15.88 1.28
CA GLU A 165 -16.20 15.87 0.44
C GLU A 165 -14.98 15.42 1.25
N GLN A 166 -14.86 15.90 2.49
CA GLN A 166 -13.84 15.44 3.43
C GLN A 166 -13.93 13.92 3.71
N ARG A 167 -15.15 13.35 3.78
CA ARG A 167 -15.30 11.88 3.89
C ARG A 167 -14.68 11.15 2.72
N LYS A 168 -14.77 11.66 1.48
CA LYS A 168 -14.15 11.03 0.30
C LYS A 168 -12.62 11.11 0.39
N VAL A 169 -12.10 12.26 0.80
CA VAL A 169 -10.66 12.53 0.93
C VAL A 169 -10.00 11.60 1.94
N TYR A 170 -10.62 11.40 3.10
CA TYR A 170 -10.06 10.57 4.18
C TYR A 170 -10.52 9.11 4.17
N TYR A 171 -11.33 8.70 3.20
CA TYR A 171 -11.87 7.33 3.15
C TYR A 171 -10.75 6.29 3.00
N TYR A 172 -10.74 5.34 3.92
CA TYR A 172 -9.86 4.17 3.86
C TYR A 172 -10.56 2.96 4.47
N ALA A 173 -11.02 2.05 3.62
CA ALA A 173 -11.86 0.91 4.01
C ALA A 173 -11.17 -0.07 4.98
N LYS A 174 -9.83 -0.11 5.05
CA LYS A 174 -9.12 -0.98 6.01
C LYS A 174 -8.89 -0.28 7.38
N SER A 175 -9.31 0.97 7.54
CA SER A 175 -9.32 1.65 8.85
C SER A 175 -10.48 1.14 9.71
N PRO A 176 -10.33 0.99 11.03
CA PRO A 176 -11.43 0.65 11.94
C PRO A 176 -12.65 1.58 11.84
N THR A 177 -12.44 2.84 11.44
CA THR A 177 -13.51 3.85 11.31
C THR A 177 -13.92 4.10 9.85
N ASN A 178 -13.33 3.39 8.88
CA ASN A 178 -13.35 3.69 7.44
C ASN A 178 -12.70 5.03 7.05
N TYR A 179 -12.07 5.75 7.98
CA TYR A 179 -11.38 7.00 7.70
C TYR A 179 -10.01 7.00 8.36
N ALA A 180 -8.99 7.50 7.66
CA ALA A 180 -7.65 7.55 8.20
C ALA A 180 -6.78 8.61 7.55
N PHE A 181 -5.67 8.91 8.22
CA PHE A 181 -4.47 9.35 7.55
C PHE A 181 -3.56 8.16 7.23
N LYS A 182 -2.71 8.31 6.21
CA LYS A 182 -1.67 7.35 5.84
C LYS A 182 -0.30 7.97 5.98
N ILE A 183 0.65 7.19 6.48
CA ILE A 183 2.07 7.54 6.53
C ILE A 183 2.86 6.31 6.06
N GLN A 184 3.81 6.53 5.17
CA GLN A 184 4.79 5.50 4.80
C GLN A 184 5.90 5.45 5.84
N ILE A 185 6.30 4.24 6.20
CA ILE A 185 7.47 3.98 7.03
C ILE A 185 8.35 2.97 6.30
N THR A 186 9.65 3.26 6.27
CA THR A 186 10.66 2.36 5.72
C THR A 186 11.66 1.99 6.80
N CYS A 187 11.99 0.71 6.90
CA CYS A 187 13.04 0.24 7.79
C CYS A 187 14.07 -0.60 7.04
N ASP A 188 15.25 -0.72 7.65
CA ASP A 188 16.23 -1.73 7.25
C ASP A 188 15.97 -3.08 7.94
N PHE A 189 16.80 -4.07 7.64
CA PHE A 189 16.72 -5.42 8.23
C PHE A 189 17.23 -5.51 9.67
N ASN A 190 17.87 -4.45 10.17
CA ASN A 190 18.22 -4.29 11.58
C ASN A 190 17.10 -3.65 12.41
N HIS A 191 15.90 -3.48 11.83
CA HIS A 191 14.74 -2.85 12.45
C HIS A 191 15.01 -1.38 12.84
N ARG A 192 15.80 -0.64 12.07
CA ARG A 192 15.92 0.82 12.19
C ARG A 192 14.99 1.47 11.19
N ILE A 193 14.20 2.45 11.63
CA ILE A 193 13.38 3.26 10.73
C ILE A 193 14.32 4.23 10.02
N VAL A 194 14.44 4.13 8.70
CA VAL A 194 15.38 4.96 7.92
C VAL A 194 14.68 6.08 7.18
N HIS A 195 13.39 5.93 6.89
CA HIS A 195 12.59 6.95 6.22
C HIS A 195 11.14 6.95 6.72
N VAL A 196 10.55 8.15 6.76
CA VAL A 196 9.13 8.36 7.05
C VAL A 196 8.61 9.49 6.16
N SER A 197 7.49 9.28 5.48
CA SER A 197 6.90 10.29 4.60
C SER A 197 6.21 11.42 5.37
N LYS A 198 5.75 12.45 4.66
CA LYS A 198 4.66 13.31 5.14
C LYS A 198 3.38 12.49 5.35
N CYS A 199 2.42 13.07 6.06
CA CYS A 199 1.11 12.50 6.27
C CYS A 199 0.19 12.76 5.07
N PHE A 200 -0.54 11.74 4.63
CA PHE A 200 -1.47 11.80 3.50
C PHE A 200 -2.89 11.47 3.91
N PRO A 201 -3.91 11.95 3.16
CA PRO A 201 -5.28 11.48 3.32
C PRO A 201 -5.45 9.98 3.02
N GLY A 202 -6.43 9.34 3.67
CA GLY A 202 -6.68 7.90 3.55
C GLY A 202 -7.02 7.40 2.14
N SER A 203 -7.53 8.27 1.27
CA SER A 203 -7.87 7.91 -0.11
C SER A 203 -6.68 7.86 -1.07
N VAL A 204 -5.52 8.40 -0.68
CA VAL A 204 -4.31 8.39 -1.51
C VAL A 204 -3.79 6.96 -1.61
N HIS A 205 -3.39 6.55 -2.82
CA HIS A 205 -2.89 5.21 -3.08
C HIS A 205 -1.45 5.03 -2.59
N ASP A 206 -1.11 3.83 -2.16
CA ASP A 206 0.18 3.56 -1.49
C ASP A 206 1.37 3.80 -2.43
N LEU A 207 1.22 3.44 -3.71
CA LEU A 207 2.20 3.75 -4.76
C LEU A 207 2.43 5.26 -4.94
N THR A 208 1.36 6.07 -4.92
CA THR A 208 1.48 7.53 -5.01
C THR A 208 2.24 8.09 -3.81
N ILE A 209 1.91 7.61 -2.61
CA ILE A 209 2.62 8.01 -1.39
C ILE A 209 4.11 7.72 -1.53
N LEU A 210 4.47 6.53 -2.04
CA LEU A 210 5.86 6.16 -2.28
C LEU A 210 6.57 7.11 -3.24
N GLN A 211 5.96 7.40 -4.38
CA GLN A 211 6.50 8.30 -5.40
C GLN A 211 6.69 9.73 -4.89
N GLU A 212 5.78 10.22 -4.04
CA GLU A 212 5.88 11.56 -3.43
C GLU A 212 6.75 11.61 -2.16
N SER A 213 7.16 10.46 -1.62
CA SER A 213 7.83 10.40 -0.31
C SER A 213 9.29 10.82 -0.34
N GLY A 214 9.91 10.91 -1.53
CA GLY A 214 11.35 11.09 -1.71
C GLY A 214 12.18 9.84 -1.40
N LEU A 215 11.56 8.71 -1.03
CA LEU A 215 12.30 7.47 -0.73
C LEU A 215 13.01 6.88 -1.95
N LEU A 216 12.41 7.01 -3.13
CA LEU A 216 12.96 6.45 -4.37
C LEU A 216 14.26 7.13 -4.82
N GLU A 217 14.55 8.35 -4.31
CA GLU A 217 15.82 9.04 -4.55
C GLU A 217 17.03 8.28 -4.01
N TYR A 218 16.80 7.36 -3.07
CA TYR A 218 17.83 6.51 -2.48
C TYR A 218 17.83 5.08 -3.03
N THR A 219 17.09 4.82 -4.12
CA THR A 219 17.00 3.49 -4.74
C THR A 219 17.79 3.41 -6.03
N GLU A 220 18.59 2.36 -6.13
CA GLU A 220 19.44 2.04 -7.27
C GLU A 220 19.66 0.52 -7.34
N GLU A 221 20.45 0.01 -8.28
CA GLU A 221 20.64 -1.43 -8.48
C GLU A 221 21.10 -2.16 -7.19
N ASN A 222 21.96 -1.51 -6.39
CA ASN A 222 22.51 -1.97 -5.12
C ASN A 222 21.60 -1.71 -3.91
N VAL A 223 20.57 -0.88 -4.03
CA VAL A 223 19.61 -0.60 -2.94
C VAL A 223 18.17 -0.65 -3.45
N GLN A 224 17.56 -1.82 -3.28
CA GLN A 224 16.18 -2.11 -3.61
C GLN A 224 15.30 -2.22 -2.36
N ILE A 225 14.02 -1.90 -2.55
CA ILE A 225 13.01 -1.90 -1.49
C ILE A 225 12.14 -3.14 -1.63
N ILE A 226 11.84 -3.80 -0.52
CA ILE A 226 10.78 -4.80 -0.45
C ILE A 226 9.45 -4.13 -0.08
N GLY A 227 8.44 -4.30 -0.93
CA GLY A 227 7.10 -3.76 -0.72
C GLY A 227 6.01 -4.84 -0.75
N ASP A 228 4.79 -4.45 -0.41
CA ASP A 228 3.61 -5.26 -0.66
C ASP A 228 3.17 -5.22 -2.14
N LYS A 229 2.06 -5.90 -2.47
CA LYS A 229 1.55 -5.93 -3.86
C LYS A 229 0.95 -4.61 -4.34
N ALA A 230 0.70 -3.64 -3.46
CA ALA A 230 0.21 -2.32 -3.86
C ALA A 230 1.30 -1.48 -4.56
N TYR A 231 2.57 -1.90 -4.48
CA TYR A 231 3.71 -1.25 -5.13
C TYR A 231 4.15 -1.92 -6.45
N ILE A 232 3.33 -2.85 -7.00
CA ILE A 232 3.62 -3.45 -8.31
C ILE A 232 3.70 -2.34 -9.37
N GLY A 233 4.78 -2.35 -10.17
CA GLY A 233 5.01 -1.39 -11.26
C GLY A 233 6.17 -0.42 -11.00
N GLU A 234 6.72 -0.38 -9.78
CA GLU A 234 7.85 0.49 -9.43
C GLU A 234 9.20 -0.24 -9.62
N GLN A 235 10.15 0.39 -10.31
CA GLN A 235 11.33 -0.28 -10.89
C GLN A 235 12.23 -0.96 -9.84
N TYR A 236 12.46 -0.30 -8.70
CA TYR A 236 13.35 -0.78 -7.63
C TYR A 236 12.58 -1.27 -6.40
N VAL A 237 11.29 -1.58 -6.58
CA VAL A 237 10.44 -2.16 -5.52
C VAL A 237 10.09 -3.59 -5.85
N ILE A 238 10.63 -4.49 -5.04
CA ILE A 238 10.43 -5.92 -5.16
C ILE A 238 9.18 -6.31 -4.37
N THR A 239 8.24 -6.92 -5.08
CA THR A 239 6.94 -7.30 -4.54
C THR A 239 6.69 -8.80 -4.71
N PRO A 240 5.81 -9.41 -3.89
CA PRO A 240 5.50 -10.82 -4.04
C PRO A 240 4.89 -11.11 -5.42
N ARG A 241 5.36 -12.17 -6.07
CA ARG A 241 4.84 -12.66 -7.36
C ARG A 241 3.34 -12.89 -7.27
N LYS A 242 2.60 -12.36 -8.24
CA LYS A 242 1.15 -12.50 -8.33
C LYS A 242 0.83 -13.84 -9.00
N LYS A 243 -0.17 -14.54 -8.47
CA LYS A 243 -0.69 -15.75 -9.12
C LYS A 243 -1.15 -15.40 -10.54
N PRO A 244 -0.65 -16.09 -11.58
CA PRO A 244 -1.09 -15.86 -12.95
C PRO A 244 -2.58 -16.19 -13.10
N ARG A 245 -3.28 -15.49 -13.99
CA ARG A 245 -4.74 -15.63 -14.09
C ARG A 245 -5.11 -16.99 -14.67
N GLY A 246 -5.55 -17.90 -13.79
CA GLY A 246 -5.96 -19.27 -14.15
C GLY A 246 -4.84 -20.31 -14.05
N GLY A 247 -3.65 -19.93 -13.59
CA GLY A 247 -2.55 -20.84 -13.29
C GLY A 247 -2.26 -20.87 -11.79
N GLU A 248 -1.29 -21.70 -11.38
CA GLU A 248 -0.75 -21.73 -10.02
C GLU A 248 0.62 -21.07 -9.96
N LEU A 249 1.02 -20.65 -8.76
CA LEU A 249 2.42 -20.27 -8.53
C LEU A 249 3.31 -21.51 -8.57
N THR A 250 4.48 -21.40 -9.20
CA THR A 250 5.51 -22.44 -9.17
C THR A 250 6.04 -22.63 -7.74
N ALA A 251 6.78 -23.72 -7.50
CA ALA A 251 7.44 -23.93 -6.20
C ALA A 251 8.42 -22.78 -5.89
N GLU A 252 9.22 -22.39 -6.87
CA GLU A 252 10.18 -21.28 -6.77
C GLU A 252 9.48 -19.94 -6.46
N GLU A 253 8.37 -19.64 -7.13
CA GLU A 253 7.60 -18.41 -6.85
C GLU A 253 6.99 -18.42 -5.44
N LYS A 254 6.57 -19.59 -4.95
CA LYS A 254 6.06 -19.74 -3.57
C LYS A 254 7.17 -19.53 -2.56
N ASP A 255 8.36 -20.06 -2.81
CA ASP A 255 9.52 -19.91 -1.92
C ASP A 255 10.07 -18.49 -1.93
N PHE A 256 10.09 -17.83 -3.10
CA PHE A 256 10.36 -16.41 -3.21
C PHE A 256 9.33 -15.58 -2.42
N ASN A 257 8.04 -15.83 -2.60
CA ASN A 257 6.99 -15.14 -1.85
C ASN A 257 7.11 -15.36 -0.35
N ARG A 258 7.48 -16.57 0.09
CA ARG A 258 7.73 -16.88 1.50
C ARG A 258 8.91 -16.07 2.05
N SER A 259 9.97 -15.92 1.27
CA SER A 259 11.16 -15.13 1.63
C SER A 259 10.81 -13.64 1.74
N ILE A 260 10.05 -13.10 0.79
CA ILE A 260 9.53 -11.72 0.84
C ILE A 260 8.60 -11.52 2.05
N SER A 261 7.68 -12.46 2.31
CA SER A 261 6.79 -12.38 3.48
C SER A 261 7.57 -12.44 4.80
N SER A 262 8.61 -13.26 4.89
CA SER A 262 9.48 -13.33 6.06
C SER A 262 10.25 -12.03 6.29
N ALA A 263 10.80 -11.44 5.22
CA ALA A 263 11.47 -10.14 5.25
C ALA A 263 10.54 -9.05 5.80
N ARG A 264 9.30 -8.99 5.28
CA ARG A 264 8.29 -8.00 5.70
C ARG A 264 7.90 -8.08 7.18
N ALA A 265 8.17 -9.18 7.88
CA ALA A 265 7.95 -9.24 9.32
C ALA A 265 8.72 -8.15 10.08
N ALA A 266 9.85 -7.66 9.55
CA ALA A 266 10.61 -6.57 10.16
C ALA A 266 9.80 -5.26 10.21
N ILE A 267 9.23 -4.83 9.07
CA ILE A 267 8.42 -3.60 9.02
C ILE A 267 7.08 -3.75 9.77
N GLU A 268 6.48 -4.95 9.78
CA GLU A 268 5.27 -5.21 10.56
C GLU A 268 5.51 -5.04 12.08
N ASN A 269 6.67 -5.49 12.58
CA ASN A 269 7.07 -5.29 13.96
C ASN A 269 7.32 -3.81 14.28
N ILE A 270 7.91 -3.07 13.34
CA ILE A 270 8.10 -1.62 13.45
C ILE A 270 6.77 -0.88 13.49
N ASN A 271 5.85 -1.19 12.57
CA ASN A 271 4.51 -0.62 12.53
C ASN A 271 3.78 -0.87 13.85
N ARG A 272 3.90 -2.07 14.43
CA ARG A 272 3.37 -2.35 15.78
C ARG A 272 3.99 -1.45 16.85
N ARG A 273 5.30 -1.19 16.79
CA ARG A 273 6.00 -0.35 17.77
C ARG A 273 5.59 1.11 17.66
N VAL A 274 5.48 1.63 16.45
CA VAL A 274 4.97 2.98 16.16
C VAL A 274 3.52 3.11 16.63
N LYS A 275 2.69 2.08 16.39
CA LYS A 275 1.30 2.02 16.86
C LYS A 275 1.14 1.85 18.38
N SER A 276 2.21 1.56 19.12
CA SER A 276 2.14 1.54 20.60
C SER A 276 2.03 2.95 21.20
N TYR A 277 2.37 3.98 20.44
CA TYR A 277 2.12 5.37 20.82
C TYR A 277 0.66 5.70 20.52
N ALA A 278 -0.12 5.98 21.57
CA ALA A 278 -1.57 6.15 21.47
C ALA A 278 -2.00 7.18 20.41
N ILE A 279 -1.21 8.22 20.18
CA ILE A 279 -1.48 9.25 19.17
C ILE A 279 -1.52 8.73 17.73
N LEU A 280 -0.81 7.62 17.44
CA LEU A 280 -0.85 6.94 16.15
C LEU A 280 -1.64 5.62 16.20
N GLY A 281 -1.75 5.02 17.39
CA GLY A 281 -2.36 3.71 17.63
C GLY A 281 -3.86 3.69 17.86
N SER A 282 -4.39 4.77 18.43
CA SER A 282 -5.81 4.92 18.72
C SER A 282 -6.51 5.82 17.69
N ILE A 283 -7.83 5.96 17.81
CA ILE A 283 -8.58 6.91 16.99
C ILE A 283 -8.10 8.32 17.36
N TYR A 284 -7.49 9.00 16.39
CA TYR A 284 -7.11 10.40 16.52
C TYR A 284 -8.37 11.28 16.57
N LYS A 285 -8.47 12.08 17.62
CA LYS A 285 -9.66 12.91 17.93
C LYS A 285 -9.46 14.40 17.63
N GLY A 286 -8.29 14.79 17.12
CA GLY A 286 -8.00 16.18 16.81
C GLY A 286 -8.54 16.65 15.45
N PRO A 287 -8.29 17.93 15.13
CA PRO A 287 -8.58 18.48 13.80
C PRO A 287 -7.82 17.71 12.73
N TYR A 288 -8.47 17.47 11.58
CA TYR A 288 -7.95 16.67 10.48
C TYR A 288 -7.59 17.48 9.23
N ASP A 289 -7.70 18.80 9.30
CA ASP A 289 -7.25 19.78 8.31
C ASP A 289 -5.78 20.17 8.44
N ASP A 290 -5.12 19.81 9.56
CA ASP A 290 -3.70 20.11 9.79
C ASP A 290 -2.81 18.87 9.61
N LEU A 291 -2.63 18.45 8.35
CA LEU A 291 -1.75 17.33 7.99
C LEU A 291 -0.29 17.58 8.35
N GLU A 292 0.16 18.85 8.41
CA GLU A 292 1.53 19.20 8.79
C GLU A 292 1.78 18.87 10.26
N LYS A 293 0.85 19.22 11.15
CA LYS A 293 0.94 18.83 12.56
C LYS A 293 0.99 17.31 12.74
N ILE A 294 0.15 16.56 12.04
CA ILE A 294 0.16 15.09 12.09
C ILE A 294 1.50 14.53 11.56
N THR A 295 2.03 15.13 10.50
CA THR A 295 3.35 14.80 9.96
C THR A 295 4.43 14.97 11.02
N LYS A 296 4.49 16.13 11.68
CA LYS A 296 5.47 16.41 12.75
C LYS A 296 5.31 15.45 13.93
N ILE A 297 4.08 15.15 14.32
CA ILE A 297 3.80 14.14 15.36
C ILE A 297 4.35 12.78 14.96
N ALA A 298 4.09 12.32 13.74
CA ALA A 298 4.58 11.04 13.24
C ALA A 298 6.11 10.98 13.21
N HIS A 299 6.75 12.06 12.73
CA HIS A 299 8.19 12.23 12.69
C HIS A 299 8.82 12.18 14.08
N VAL A 300 8.21 12.85 15.07
CA VAL A 300 8.61 12.77 16.48
C VAL A 300 8.49 11.34 17.01
N VAL A 301 7.36 10.67 16.77
CA VAL A 301 7.13 9.30 17.24
C VAL A 301 8.12 8.31 16.61
N VAL A 302 8.40 8.43 15.32
CA VAL A 302 9.41 7.62 14.63
C VAL A 302 10.80 7.84 15.23
N SER A 303 11.16 9.09 15.53
CA SER A 303 12.43 9.42 16.18
C SER A 303 12.56 8.79 17.57
N LEU A 304 11.50 8.88 18.38
CA LEU A 304 11.45 8.22 19.69
C LEU A 304 11.49 6.70 19.57
N CYS A 305 10.84 6.13 18.55
CA CYS A 305 10.88 4.71 18.25
C CYS A 305 12.32 4.26 17.96
N ASN A 306 13.05 4.96 17.10
CA ASN A 306 14.46 4.67 16.81
C ASN A 306 15.36 4.79 18.04
N LEU A 307 15.20 5.85 18.85
CA LEU A 307 15.93 6.00 20.12
C LEU A 307 15.67 4.84 21.09
N LYS A 308 14.45 4.28 21.06
CA LYS A 308 14.11 3.12 21.88
C LYS A 308 14.69 1.84 21.29
N LEU A 309 14.66 1.68 19.97
CA LEU A 309 15.18 0.51 19.26
C LEU A 309 16.70 0.39 19.36
N SER A 310 17.42 1.51 19.41
CA SER A 310 18.88 1.51 19.63
C SER A 310 19.26 1.00 21.03
N LYS A 311 18.41 1.23 22.04
CA LYS A 311 18.62 0.73 23.42
C LYS A 311 18.00 -0.64 23.65
N TYR A 312 16.90 -0.93 22.98
CA TYR A 312 16.09 -2.14 23.16
C TYR A 312 15.70 -2.72 21.78
N PRO A 313 16.64 -3.39 21.09
CA PRO A 313 16.39 -4.00 19.78
C PRO A 313 15.27 -5.05 19.84
N ILE A 314 14.54 -5.21 18.72
CA ILE A 314 13.44 -6.19 18.62
C ILE A 314 13.96 -7.63 18.72
N ARG A 315 15.16 -7.87 18.19
CA ARG A 315 15.90 -9.11 18.36
C ARG A 315 17.20 -8.75 19.08
N SER A 316 17.41 -9.26 20.29
CA SER A 316 18.74 -9.22 20.89
C SER A 316 19.66 -10.06 20.00
N ASN A 317 20.82 -9.54 19.60
CA ASN A 317 21.86 -10.38 19.03
C ASN A 317 22.03 -11.58 19.97
N ARG A 318 21.64 -12.78 19.50
CA ARG A 318 22.11 -14.00 20.14
C ARG A 318 23.57 -14.06 19.73
N VAL A 319 24.42 -13.51 20.59
CA VAL A 319 25.87 -13.71 20.54
C VAL A 319 26.14 -15.21 20.63
#